data_AF-A0A835DF42-F1
#
_entry.id   AF-A0A835DF42-F1
#
_cell.length_a   1.000
_cell.length_b   1.000
_cell.length_c   1.000
_cell.angle_alpha   90.00
_cell.angle_beta   90.00
_cell.angle_gamma   90.00
#
_symmetry.space_group_name_H-M   'P 1'
#
loop_
_entity.id
_entity.type
_entity.pdbx_description
1 polymer ?
#
loop_
_entity_poly.entity_id
_entity_poly.type
_entity_poly.pdbx_seq_one_letter_code
_entity_poly.pdbx_strand_id
1 'polypeptide(L)'
;MADEVDGLRFEQKHGKARVRVARVWRKEDGRYFFVEWNVSITLLSDCLPAYVFDDNSDIVATDSMKNTVYVKAKECSEVLSVEDFAIELGRHFTSFYQKVTTAIVKVVEKPWERVCIDGQPHEHGFKLGSEKHITEVTVKKSGALRVTAGIEGLALLKTTKSGFEGFIRDKYTLLPETRERMLATEVSASWRFPDISSIQLTMPNLHFLPVNLSSKDSATIVKFDDDVYTPTDEPHGTIEASLSRLRSKM
;
A
#
# COMPACT_ATOMS: atom_id res chain seq x y z
N MET A 1 -9.28 -23.31 -6.67
CA MET A 1 -9.45 -24.10 -7.91
C MET A 1 -10.76 -23.63 -8.50
N ALA A 2 -10.83 -23.45 -9.82
CA ALA A 2 -12.08 -23.05 -10.42
C ALA A 2 -12.90 -24.31 -10.69
N ASP A 3 -14.16 -24.30 -10.27
CA ASP A 3 -15.08 -25.38 -10.59
C ASP A 3 -15.66 -25.10 -11.98
N GLU A 4 -15.77 -26.13 -12.81
CA GLU A 4 -16.53 -26.05 -14.05
C GLU A 4 -18.01 -26.18 -13.70
N VAL A 5 -18.73 -25.06 -13.80
CA VAL A 5 -20.18 -25.01 -13.62
C VAL A 5 -20.78 -24.76 -14.99
N ASP A 6 -21.46 -25.75 -15.56
CA ASP A 6 -22.09 -25.67 -16.89
C ASP A 6 -21.12 -25.23 -18.01
N GLY A 7 -19.87 -25.70 -17.96
CA GLY A 7 -18.82 -25.34 -18.91
C GLY A 7 -18.20 -23.95 -18.69
N LEU A 8 -18.56 -23.27 -17.60
CA LEU A 8 -17.97 -21.99 -17.20
C LEU A 8 -16.96 -22.20 -16.08
N ARG A 9 -15.85 -21.48 -16.16
CA ARG A 9 -14.84 -21.44 -15.10
C ARG A 9 -15.33 -20.52 -13.99
N PHE A 10 -15.74 -21.09 -12.85
CA PHE A 10 -16.24 -20.33 -11.71
C PHE A 10 -15.19 -20.22 -10.59
N GLU A 11 -14.83 -18.99 -10.19
CA GLU A 11 -13.87 -18.73 -9.11
C GLU A 11 -14.54 -17.95 -7.97
N GLN A 12 -14.44 -18.47 -6.75
CA GLN A 12 -15.13 -17.95 -5.58
C GLN A 12 -14.13 -17.31 -4.61
N LYS A 13 -14.48 -16.12 -4.11
CA LYS A 13 -13.73 -15.44 -3.05
C LYS A 13 -14.67 -14.70 -2.11
N HIS A 14 -14.37 -14.77 -0.81
CA HIS A 14 -15.05 -14.00 0.22
C HIS A 14 -14.04 -13.50 1.25
N GLY A 15 -14.41 -12.50 2.05
CA GLY A 15 -13.42 -11.86 2.92
C GLY A 15 -13.95 -10.85 3.90
N LYS A 16 -13.03 -10.32 4.71
CA LYS A 16 -13.25 -9.21 5.64
C LYS A 16 -12.21 -8.14 5.36
N ALA A 17 -12.67 -6.91 5.16
CA ALA A 17 -11.81 -5.76 4.89
C ALA A 17 -11.85 -4.76 6.06
N ARG A 18 -10.81 -3.92 6.14
CA ARG A 18 -10.73 -2.78 7.08
C ARG A 18 -10.78 -3.18 8.57
N VAL A 19 -10.18 -4.32 8.93
CA VAL A 19 -10.03 -4.73 10.33
C VAL A 19 -8.88 -3.94 10.95
N ARG A 20 -9.19 -3.00 11.84
CA ARG A 20 -8.17 -2.21 12.57
C ARG A 20 -7.74 -2.97 13.82
N VAL A 21 -6.44 -3.20 13.97
CA VAL A 21 -5.85 -3.83 15.16
C VAL A 21 -4.62 -3.05 15.59
N ALA A 22 -4.46 -2.83 16.89
CA ALA A 22 -3.25 -2.24 17.46
C ALA A 22 -2.66 -3.20 18.49
N ARG A 23 -1.33 -3.28 18.53
CA ARG A 23 -0.59 -4.19 19.41
C ARG A 23 0.53 -3.42 20.10
N VAL A 24 0.60 -3.59 21.43
CA VAL A 24 1.70 -3.09 22.26
C VAL A 24 2.44 -4.29 22.83
N TRP A 25 3.74 -4.37 22.59
CA TRP A 25 4.64 -5.27 23.33
C TRP A 25 5.39 -4.46 24.38
N ARG A 26 5.28 -4.86 25.65
CA ARG A 26 5.98 -4.23 26.77
C ARG A 26 7.13 -5.13 27.16
N LYS A 27 8.36 -4.71 26.89
CA LYS A 27 9.57 -5.45 27.29
C LYS A 27 9.93 -5.09 28.74
N GLU A 28 10.65 -6.00 29.41
CA GLU A 28 11.04 -5.85 30.82
C GLU A 28 12.02 -4.68 31.05
N ASP A 29 12.76 -4.28 30.01
CA ASP A 29 13.67 -3.14 30.00
C ASP A 29 12.95 -1.78 29.97
N GLY A 30 11.61 -1.76 30.04
CA GLY A 30 10.78 -0.55 29.98
C GLY A 30 10.47 -0.07 28.55
N ARG A 31 11.08 -0.66 27.53
CA ARG A 31 10.88 -0.25 26.13
C ARG A 31 9.61 -0.86 25.56
N TYR A 32 8.69 -0.01 25.11
CA TYR A 32 7.44 -0.46 24.50
C TYR A 32 7.54 -0.41 22.98
N PHE A 33 7.05 -1.45 22.31
CA PHE A 33 6.87 -1.49 20.86
C PHE A 33 5.40 -1.38 20.53
N PHE A 34 5.06 -0.60 19.52
CA PHE A 34 3.69 -0.33 19.15
C PHE A 34 3.52 -0.40 17.63
N VAL A 35 2.44 -1.04 17.20
CA VAL A 35 2.00 -1.07 15.80
C VAL A 35 0.49 -0.88 15.74
N GLU A 36 0.03 -0.32 14.64
CA GLU A 36 -1.39 -0.23 14.29
C GLU A 36 -1.55 -0.64 12.83
N TRP A 37 -2.38 -1.65 12.58
CA TRP A 37 -2.56 -2.28 11.28
C TRP A 37 -4.02 -2.19 10.82
N ASN A 38 -4.20 -1.99 9.51
CA ASN A 38 -5.45 -2.20 8.80
C ASN A 38 -5.33 -3.46 7.96
N VAL A 39 -6.06 -4.51 8.34
CA VAL A 39 -5.96 -5.85 7.78
C VAL A 39 -7.18 -6.14 6.90
N SER A 40 -6.92 -6.67 5.71
CA SER A 40 -7.93 -7.21 4.80
C SER A 40 -7.59 -8.64 4.43
N ILE A 41 -8.56 -9.54 4.54
CA ILE A 41 -8.40 -10.97 4.27
C ILE A 41 -9.35 -11.35 3.15
N THR A 42 -8.86 -12.08 2.16
CA THR A 42 -9.66 -12.72 1.12
C THR A 42 -9.31 -14.20 1.07
N LEU A 43 -10.31 -15.07 1.14
CA LEU A 43 -10.15 -16.52 1.06
C LEU A 43 -10.71 -17.01 -0.27
N LEU A 44 -9.96 -17.88 -0.94
CA LEU A 44 -10.47 -18.70 -2.04
C LEU A 44 -10.73 -20.09 -1.48
N SER A 45 -11.98 -20.52 -1.55
CA SER A 45 -12.46 -21.78 -0.97
C SER A 45 -13.27 -22.57 -1.98
N ASP A 46 -13.28 -23.90 -1.80
CA ASP A 46 -14.25 -24.78 -2.44
C ASP A 46 -15.56 -24.78 -1.63
N CYS A 47 -16.42 -23.82 -1.94
CA CYS A 47 -17.70 -23.59 -1.29
C CYS A 47 -18.83 -23.35 -2.29
N LEU A 48 -18.78 -24.02 -3.46
CA LEU A 48 -19.79 -23.88 -4.52
C LEU A 48 -21.24 -24.01 -3.98
N PRO A 49 -21.56 -24.94 -3.06
CA PRO A 49 -22.91 -25.06 -2.51
C PRO A 49 -23.48 -23.78 -1.89
N ALA A 50 -22.64 -22.87 -1.38
CA ALA A 50 -23.09 -21.59 -0.83
C ALA A 50 -23.63 -20.63 -1.91
N TYR A 51 -23.23 -20.81 -3.16
CA TYR A 51 -23.60 -19.94 -4.28
C TYR A 51 -24.77 -20.49 -5.10
N VAL A 52 -24.99 -21.81 -5.11
CA VAL A 52 -25.99 -22.45 -5.97
C VAL A 52 -27.07 -23.23 -5.20
N PHE A 53 -26.85 -23.55 -3.93
CA PHE A 53 -27.75 -24.37 -3.11
C PHE A 53 -28.06 -23.76 -1.73
N ASP A 54 -27.70 -22.51 -1.49
CA ASP A 54 -27.87 -21.82 -0.19
C ASP A 54 -27.23 -22.55 1.01
N ASP A 55 -26.23 -23.41 0.76
CA ASP A 55 -25.54 -24.19 1.80
C ASP A 55 -24.26 -23.48 2.27
N ASN A 56 -24.32 -22.89 3.46
CA ASN A 56 -23.22 -22.14 4.06
C ASN A 56 -22.27 -22.99 4.93
N SER A 57 -22.40 -24.32 4.95
CA SER A 57 -21.65 -25.22 5.86
C SER A 57 -20.12 -25.08 5.78
N ASP A 58 -19.60 -24.75 4.58
CA ASP A 58 -18.18 -24.60 4.30
C ASP A 58 -17.69 -23.12 4.28
N ILE A 59 -18.59 -22.16 4.57
CA ILE A 59 -18.25 -20.73 4.57
C ILE A 59 -17.63 -20.33 5.91
N VAL A 60 -16.44 -19.74 5.85
CA VAL A 60 -15.83 -19.08 7.01
C VAL A 60 -16.53 -17.74 7.20
N ALA A 61 -17.33 -17.62 8.27
CA ALA A 61 -18.02 -16.37 8.57
C ALA A 61 -17.02 -15.20 8.66
N THR A 62 -17.34 -14.08 7.99
CA THR A 62 -16.42 -12.93 7.92
C THR A 62 -16.19 -12.29 9.30
N ASP A 63 -17.09 -12.48 10.25
CA ASP A 63 -16.88 -12.09 11.65
C ASP A 63 -15.83 -12.95 12.34
N SER A 64 -15.83 -14.27 12.11
CA SER A 64 -14.78 -15.16 12.59
C SER A 64 -13.41 -14.75 12.04
N MET A 65 -13.34 -14.36 10.77
CA MET A 65 -12.10 -13.86 10.17
C MET A 65 -11.55 -12.61 10.89
N LYS A 66 -12.43 -11.67 11.25
CA LYS A 66 -12.07 -10.48 12.07
C LYS A 66 -11.57 -10.90 13.45
N ASN A 67 -12.26 -11.84 14.12
CA ASN A 67 -11.86 -12.32 15.44
C ASN A 67 -10.49 -13.02 15.38
N THR A 68 -10.22 -13.79 14.33
CA THR A 68 -8.92 -14.43 14.09
C THR A 68 -7.80 -13.40 13.98
N VAL A 69 -8.00 -12.23 13.36
CA VAL A 69 -6.98 -11.15 13.35
C VAL A 69 -6.59 -10.75 14.76
N TYR A 70 -7.58 -10.54 15.65
CA TYR A 70 -7.32 -10.13 17.02
C TYR A 70 -6.64 -11.22 17.84
N VAL A 71 -7.07 -12.48 17.68
CA VAL A 71 -6.45 -13.62 18.37
C VAL A 71 -5.02 -13.83 17.90
N LYS A 72 -4.77 -13.80 16.59
CA LYS A 72 -3.41 -13.94 16.04
C LYS A 72 -2.50 -12.82 16.52
N ALA A 73 -2.95 -11.57 16.46
CA ALA A 73 -2.20 -10.45 17.03
C ALA A 73 -1.96 -10.61 18.54
N LYS A 74 -2.86 -11.28 19.27
CA LYS A 74 -2.67 -11.60 20.69
C LYS A 74 -1.54 -12.62 20.90
N GLU A 75 -1.55 -13.68 20.09
CA GLU A 75 -0.63 -14.82 20.14
C GLU A 75 0.82 -14.48 19.76
N CYS A 76 1.05 -13.45 18.93
CA CYS A 76 2.40 -12.98 18.58
C CYS A 76 3.14 -12.43 19.82
N SER A 77 3.91 -13.27 20.52
CA SER A 77 4.65 -12.88 21.73
C SER A 77 5.85 -11.98 21.42
N GLU A 78 6.50 -12.20 20.28
CA GLU A 78 7.58 -11.36 19.78
C GLU A 78 7.08 -10.25 18.86
N VAL A 79 7.91 -9.21 18.73
CA VAL A 79 7.69 -8.14 17.76
C VAL A 79 7.89 -8.72 16.36
N LEU A 80 6.95 -8.46 15.45
CA LEU A 80 6.94 -8.98 14.09
C LEU A 80 6.86 -7.84 13.08
N SER A 81 7.36 -8.09 11.87
CA SER A 81 7.08 -7.22 10.74
C SER A 81 5.65 -7.39 10.25
N VAL A 82 5.19 -6.44 9.43
CA VAL A 82 3.88 -6.48 8.81
C VAL A 82 3.72 -7.70 7.88
N GLU A 83 4.78 -8.08 7.17
CA GLU A 83 4.84 -9.26 6.29
C GLU A 83 4.70 -10.56 7.08
N ASP A 84 5.47 -10.70 8.17
CA ASP A 84 5.46 -11.91 8.99
C ASP A 84 4.09 -12.15 9.62
N PHE A 85 3.44 -11.09 10.12
CA PHE A 85 2.08 -11.17 10.63
C PHE A 85 1.09 -11.62 9.55
N ALA A 86 1.19 -11.05 8.33
CA ALA A 86 0.33 -11.42 7.21
C ALA A 86 0.55 -12.89 6.77
N ILE A 87 1.80 -13.37 6.81
CA ILE A 87 2.16 -14.78 6.56
C ILE A 87 1.54 -15.69 7.63
N GLU A 88 1.68 -15.36 8.91
CA GLU A 88 1.14 -16.15 10.01
C GLU A 88 -0.39 -16.28 9.91
N LEU A 89 -1.06 -15.16 9.65
CA LEU A 89 -2.50 -15.12 9.48
C LEU A 89 -2.96 -15.94 8.26
N GLY A 90 -2.29 -15.78 7.11
CA GLY A 90 -2.59 -16.54 5.90
C GLY A 90 -2.39 -18.05 6.08
N ARG A 91 -1.29 -18.44 6.74
CA ARG A 91 -1.01 -19.85 7.09
C ARG A 91 -2.13 -20.44 7.93
N HIS A 92 -2.57 -19.75 8.99
CA HIS A 92 -3.67 -20.21 9.83
C HIS A 92 -4.93 -20.55 9.02
N PHE A 93 -5.38 -19.66 8.13
CA PHE A 93 -6.59 -19.91 7.34
C PHE A 93 -6.43 -21.13 6.42
N THR A 94 -5.29 -21.27 5.74
CA THR A 94 -5.04 -22.40 4.82
C THR A 94 -4.81 -23.73 5.52
N SER A 95 -4.29 -23.73 6.75
CA SER A 95 -4.02 -24.94 7.52
C SER A 95 -5.23 -25.42 8.32
N PHE A 96 -6.00 -24.49 8.89
CA PHE A 96 -7.10 -24.82 9.79
C PHE A 96 -8.37 -25.21 9.02
N TYR A 97 -8.74 -24.43 7.99
CA TYR A 97 -9.99 -24.66 7.26
C TYR A 97 -9.78 -25.61 6.08
N GLN A 98 -10.53 -26.71 6.05
CA GLN A 98 -10.35 -27.75 5.03
C GLN A 98 -10.62 -27.23 3.61
N LYS A 99 -11.69 -26.44 3.41
CA LYS A 99 -12.08 -25.93 2.10
C LYS A 99 -11.30 -24.71 1.61
N VAL A 100 -10.57 -24.02 2.49
CA VAL A 100 -9.77 -22.86 2.11
C VAL A 100 -8.52 -23.32 1.36
N THR A 101 -8.41 -22.93 0.09
CA THR A 101 -7.28 -23.30 -0.78
C THR A 101 -6.22 -22.21 -0.86
N THR A 102 -6.61 -20.94 -0.72
CA THR A 102 -5.71 -19.78 -0.74
C THR A 102 -6.20 -18.73 0.23
N ALA A 103 -5.29 -18.14 0.99
CA ALA A 103 -5.53 -16.92 1.75
C ALA A 103 -4.69 -15.78 1.17
N ILE A 104 -5.34 -14.65 0.88
CA ILE A 104 -4.70 -13.40 0.49
C ILE A 104 -4.91 -12.41 1.63
N VAL A 105 -3.83 -11.98 2.26
CA VAL A 105 -3.83 -11.05 3.39
C VAL A 105 -3.13 -9.77 2.95
N LYS A 106 -3.86 -8.65 2.95
CA LYS A 106 -3.32 -7.32 2.76
C LYS A 106 -3.26 -6.61 4.10
N VAL A 107 -2.13 -5.97 4.40
CA VAL A 107 -1.98 -5.17 5.62
C VAL A 107 -1.39 -3.81 5.25
N VAL A 108 -2.01 -2.76 5.79
CA VAL A 108 -1.48 -1.40 5.75
C VAL A 108 -1.10 -1.02 7.18
N GLU A 109 0.18 -0.78 7.41
CA GLU A 109 0.70 -0.32 8.69
C GLU A 109 0.63 1.20 8.78
N LYS A 110 0.08 1.68 9.88
CA LYS A 110 0.09 3.09 10.20
C LYS A 110 1.49 3.47 10.73
N PRO A 111 2.12 4.52 10.20
CA PRO A 111 3.53 4.80 10.46
C PRO A 111 3.72 5.46 11.82
N TRP A 112 3.66 4.70 12.89
CA TRP A 112 4.00 5.19 14.22
C TRP A 112 5.52 5.17 14.39
N GLU A 113 6.12 6.36 14.45
CA GLU A 113 7.54 6.56 14.70
C GLU A 113 7.78 6.92 16.16
N ARG A 114 8.87 6.40 16.74
CA ARG A 114 9.26 6.77 18.10
C ARG A 114 9.68 8.23 18.16
N VAL A 115 9.15 8.97 19.12
CA VAL A 115 9.57 10.36 19.36
C VAL A 115 10.94 10.37 20.02
N CYS A 116 11.79 11.34 19.65
CA CYS A 116 13.02 11.64 20.36
C CYS A 116 12.87 12.94 21.18
N ILE A 117 13.24 12.91 22.45
CA ILE A 117 13.29 14.07 23.35
C ILE A 117 14.75 14.24 23.79
N ASP A 118 15.31 15.44 23.64
CA ASP A 118 16.71 15.75 23.96
C ASP A 118 17.73 14.78 23.31
N GLY A 119 17.44 14.37 22.07
CA GLY A 119 18.26 13.42 21.31
C GLY A 119 18.13 11.95 21.75
N GLN A 120 17.29 11.65 22.73
CA GLN A 120 17.06 10.29 23.23
C GLN A 120 15.68 9.75 22.82
N PRO A 121 15.59 8.48 22.38
CA PRO A 121 14.32 7.87 22.02
C PRO A 121 13.41 7.69 23.24
N HIS A 122 12.16 8.15 23.16
CA HIS A 122 11.19 7.99 24.25
C HIS A 122 10.80 6.51 24.43
N GLU A 123 10.63 6.04 25.67
CA GLU A 123 10.38 4.62 25.98
C GLU A 123 9.05 4.10 25.39
N HIS A 124 8.02 4.96 25.36
CA HIS A 124 6.64 4.58 25.02
C HIS A 124 5.87 5.69 24.27
N GLY A 125 6.58 6.64 23.66
CA GLY A 125 6.00 7.80 22.98
C GLY A 125 6.19 7.72 21.47
N PHE A 126 5.12 7.98 20.71
CA PHE A 126 5.10 7.83 19.25
C PHE A 126 4.43 9.04 18.59
N LYS A 127 4.93 9.42 17.40
CA LYS A 127 4.33 10.39 16.48
C LYS A 127 4.00 9.69 15.17
N LEU A 128 3.18 10.32 14.33
CA LEU A 128 2.99 9.84 12.97
C LEU A 128 4.19 10.22 12.09
N GLY A 129 4.64 9.24 11.31
CA GLY A 129 5.56 9.38 10.19
C GLY A 129 4.82 9.73 8.90
N SER A 130 5.56 9.72 7.79
CA SER A 130 5.08 10.13 6.46
C SER A 130 4.37 9.01 5.70
N GLU A 131 5.12 7.99 5.30
CA GLU A 131 4.69 6.93 4.40
C GLU A 131 4.18 5.72 5.16
N LYS A 132 3.20 5.02 4.60
CA LYS A 132 2.68 3.77 5.15
C LYS A 132 3.48 2.61 4.60
N HIS A 133 3.79 1.63 5.45
CA HIS A 133 4.24 0.33 4.96
C HIS A 133 3.04 -0.54 4.60
N ILE A 134 3.14 -1.23 3.47
CA ILE A 134 2.10 -2.13 2.97
C ILE A 134 2.66 -3.51 2.68
N THR A 135 1.83 -4.53 2.83
CA THR A 135 2.12 -5.86 2.31
C THR A 135 0.88 -6.53 1.76
N GLU A 136 1.08 -7.36 0.73
CA GLU A 136 0.13 -8.36 0.28
C GLU A 136 0.81 -9.73 0.28
N VAL A 137 0.26 -10.65 1.07
CA VAL A 137 0.73 -12.03 1.17
C VAL A 137 -0.33 -12.95 0.61
N THR A 138 0.06 -13.79 -0.35
CA THR A 138 -0.74 -14.92 -0.84
C THR A 138 -0.14 -16.21 -0.31
N VAL A 139 -0.89 -16.94 0.51
CA VAL A 139 -0.55 -18.28 1.00
C VAL A 139 -1.48 -19.29 0.32
N LYS A 140 -0.92 -20.27 -0.38
CA LYS A 140 -1.68 -21.41 -0.91
C LYS A 140 -1.55 -22.60 0.04
N LYS A 141 -2.60 -23.42 0.11
CA LYS A 141 -2.61 -24.68 0.86
C LYS A 141 -1.54 -25.67 0.39
N SER A 142 -1.10 -25.56 -0.86
CA SER A 142 0.04 -26.32 -1.41
C SER A 142 1.40 -25.91 -0.82
N GLY A 143 1.45 -24.92 0.08
CA GLY A 143 2.67 -24.36 0.66
C GLY A 143 3.28 -23.22 -0.16
N ALA A 144 2.77 -22.93 -1.36
CA ALA A 144 3.29 -21.82 -2.18
C ALA A 144 3.00 -20.48 -1.50
N LEU A 145 4.05 -19.68 -1.33
CA LEU A 145 4.03 -18.39 -0.66
C LEU A 145 4.47 -17.29 -1.62
N ARG A 146 3.74 -16.18 -1.62
CA ARG A 146 4.07 -15.00 -2.42
C ARG A 146 3.87 -13.76 -1.57
N VAL A 147 4.94 -12.98 -1.41
CA VAL A 147 4.95 -11.78 -0.58
C VAL A 147 5.29 -10.59 -1.47
N THR A 148 4.43 -9.59 -1.42
CA THR A 148 4.70 -8.24 -1.93
C THR A 148 4.78 -7.31 -0.74
N ALA A 149 5.84 -6.51 -0.64
CA ALA A 149 5.93 -5.41 0.32
C ALA A 149 5.96 -4.08 -0.43
N GLY A 150 5.79 -2.97 0.27
CA GLY A 150 5.79 -1.67 -0.35
C GLY A 150 5.66 -0.51 0.61
N ILE A 151 5.75 0.68 0.06
CA ILE A 151 5.40 1.95 0.70
C ILE A 151 4.34 2.66 -0.11
N GLU A 152 3.49 3.43 0.56
CA GLU A 152 2.51 4.32 -0.05
C GLU A 152 2.49 5.65 0.70
N GLY A 153 2.30 6.76 -0.01
CA GLY A 153 2.13 8.06 0.63
C GLY A 153 3.42 8.82 0.94
N LEU A 154 4.57 8.45 0.36
CA LEU A 154 5.81 9.19 0.59
C LEU A 154 5.82 10.50 -0.23
N ALA A 155 5.35 11.58 0.39
CA ALA A 155 5.34 12.90 -0.23
C ALA A 155 6.76 13.50 -0.31
N LEU A 156 7.20 13.83 -1.53
CA LEU A 156 8.50 14.42 -1.81
C LEU A 156 8.35 15.67 -2.67
N LEU A 157 9.21 16.66 -2.45
CA LEU A 157 9.25 17.89 -3.23
C LEU A 157 10.69 18.38 -3.37
N LYS A 158 11.06 18.79 -4.58
CA LYS A 158 12.25 19.60 -4.83
C LYS A 158 11.87 20.84 -5.63
N THR A 159 12.52 21.97 -5.33
CA THR A 159 12.18 23.28 -5.88
C THR A 159 12.91 23.61 -7.19
N THR A 160 13.92 22.83 -7.57
CA THR A 160 14.77 23.07 -8.75
C THR A 160 15.38 21.73 -9.24
N LYS A 161 16.19 21.78 -10.30
CA LYS A 161 16.86 20.65 -10.95
C LYS A 161 15.87 19.65 -11.53
N SER A 162 14.77 20.16 -12.07
CA SER A 162 13.78 19.39 -12.83
C SER A 162 13.40 20.15 -14.07
N GLY A 163 13.45 19.51 -15.24
CA GLY A 163 12.99 20.06 -16.51
C GLY A 163 12.02 19.11 -17.22
N PHE A 164 11.34 19.61 -18.24
CA PHE A 164 10.50 18.85 -19.16
C PHE A 164 10.52 19.53 -20.54
N GLU A 165 11.36 19.00 -21.42
CA GLU A 165 11.63 19.51 -22.78
C GLU A 165 11.68 18.32 -23.76
N GLY A 166 11.54 18.58 -25.06
CA GLY A 166 11.65 17.58 -26.13
C GLY A 166 10.48 16.61 -26.22
N PHE A 167 9.34 16.92 -25.61
CA PHE A 167 8.13 16.09 -25.71
C PHE A 167 7.47 16.26 -27.09
N ILE A 168 6.75 15.22 -27.51
CA ILE A 168 6.01 15.20 -28.78
C ILE A 168 5.01 16.36 -28.81
N ARG A 169 4.96 17.08 -29.93
CA ARG A 169 4.03 18.18 -30.15
C ARG A 169 3.04 17.83 -31.24
N ASP A 170 1.77 18.09 -30.96
CA ASP A 170 0.68 18.00 -31.91
C ASP A 170 -0.20 19.26 -31.84
N LYS A 171 -1.34 19.24 -32.54
CA LYS A 171 -2.31 20.35 -32.58
C LYS A 171 -2.98 20.66 -31.23
N TYR A 172 -2.82 19.83 -30.20
CA TYR A 172 -3.39 20.01 -28.86
C TYR A 172 -2.35 20.41 -27.81
N THR A 173 -1.07 20.54 -28.20
CA THR A 173 0.03 20.78 -27.27
C THR A 173 0.18 22.26 -26.92
N LEU A 174 -0.37 22.67 -25.77
CA LEU A 174 -0.26 24.04 -25.24
C LEU A 174 0.88 24.21 -24.22
N LEU A 175 1.35 23.10 -23.63
CA LEU A 175 2.37 23.13 -22.59
C LEU A 175 3.70 23.71 -23.15
N PRO A 176 4.26 24.76 -22.53
CA PRO A 176 5.60 25.22 -22.85
C PRO A 176 6.64 24.25 -22.29
N GLU A 177 7.77 24.16 -22.99
CA GLU A 177 8.95 23.47 -22.47
C GLU A 177 9.55 24.27 -21.31
N THR A 178 10.17 23.58 -20.35
CA THR A 178 10.91 24.23 -19.26
C THR A 178 12.15 23.45 -18.87
N ARG A 179 13.23 24.17 -18.60
CA ARG A 179 14.49 23.62 -18.06
C ARG A 179 14.46 23.47 -16.55
N GLU A 180 13.68 24.31 -15.89
CA GLU A 180 13.62 24.42 -14.44
C GLU A 180 12.16 24.57 -13.98
N ARG A 181 11.74 23.66 -13.11
CA ARG A 181 10.44 23.67 -12.45
C ARG A 181 10.54 22.92 -11.12
N MET A 182 9.54 23.14 -10.28
CA MET A 182 9.31 22.27 -9.12
C MET A 182 8.93 20.86 -9.58
N LEU A 183 9.31 19.87 -8.78
CA LEU A 183 8.85 18.49 -8.91
C LEU A 183 8.35 18.04 -7.54
N ALA A 184 7.06 17.73 -7.46
CA ALA A 184 6.44 17.17 -6.28
C ALA A 184 5.69 15.88 -6.65
N THR A 185 5.69 14.91 -5.74
CA THR A 185 5.07 13.60 -5.96
C THR A 185 4.72 12.94 -4.64
N GLU A 186 3.79 11.99 -4.68
CA GLU A 186 3.53 11.06 -3.60
C GLU A 186 3.94 9.66 -4.04
N VAL A 187 5.13 9.22 -3.63
CA VAL A 187 5.70 7.95 -4.10
C VAL A 187 4.93 6.78 -3.49
N SER A 188 4.45 5.90 -4.37
CA SER A 188 4.02 4.55 -4.01
C SER A 188 4.91 3.54 -4.73
N ALA A 189 5.49 2.62 -3.97
CA ALA A 189 6.37 1.60 -4.50
C ALA A 189 6.02 0.24 -3.91
N SER A 190 5.99 -0.80 -4.75
CA SER A 190 5.80 -2.18 -4.29
C SER A 190 6.81 -3.11 -4.95
N TRP A 191 7.28 -4.10 -4.20
CA TRP A 191 8.25 -5.08 -4.66
C TRP A 191 7.87 -6.49 -4.23
N ARG A 192 8.14 -7.46 -5.11
CA ARG A 192 7.87 -8.88 -4.85
C ARG A 192 9.14 -9.62 -4.46
N PHE A 193 9.12 -10.25 -3.29
CA PHE A 193 10.12 -11.23 -2.87
C PHE A 193 10.04 -12.47 -3.79
N PRO A 194 11.17 -13.05 -4.26
CA PRO A 194 12.30 -13.42 -3.39
C PRO A 194 13.68 -13.53 -4.12
N ASP A 195 14.57 -12.54 -4.28
CA ASP A 195 14.85 -11.27 -3.62
C ASP A 195 14.76 -10.11 -4.63
N ILE A 196 13.61 -9.42 -4.61
CA ILE A 196 13.20 -8.36 -5.55
C ILE A 196 13.21 -8.82 -7.02
N SER A 197 12.19 -9.63 -7.35
CA SER A 197 11.90 -10.11 -8.70
C SER A 197 11.27 -9.04 -9.60
N SER A 198 10.50 -8.14 -8.99
CA SER A 198 9.91 -6.96 -9.63
C SER A 198 9.77 -5.82 -8.65
N ILE A 199 9.84 -4.60 -9.16
CA ILE A 199 9.45 -3.37 -8.48
C ILE A 199 8.48 -2.61 -9.38
N GLN A 200 7.42 -2.08 -8.78
CA GLN A 200 6.48 -1.16 -9.41
C GLN A 200 6.54 0.16 -8.66
N LEU A 201 6.61 1.27 -9.40
CA LEU A 201 6.55 2.62 -8.87
C LEU A 201 5.40 3.37 -9.53
N THR A 202 4.66 4.11 -8.72
CA THR A 202 3.66 5.09 -9.14
C THR A 202 4.04 6.43 -8.50
N MET A 203 4.18 7.45 -9.34
CA MET A 203 4.64 8.78 -8.96
C MET A 203 3.77 9.83 -9.67
N PRO A 204 2.64 10.25 -9.10
CA PRO A 204 1.85 11.35 -9.66
C PRO A 204 2.69 12.63 -9.62
N ASN A 205 2.62 13.43 -10.67
CA ASN A 205 3.26 14.74 -10.74
C ASN A 205 2.31 15.79 -10.16
N LEU A 206 2.51 16.14 -8.89
CA LEU A 206 1.75 17.17 -8.19
C LEU A 206 2.25 18.55 -8.66
N HIS A 207 1.34 19.35 -9.21
CA HIS A 207 1.72 20.57 -9.90
C HIS A 207 1.86 21.74 -8.93
N PHE A 208 2.94 22.49 -9.08
CA PHE A 208 3.12 23.81 -8.49
C PHE A 208 3.23 24.80 -9.64
N LEU A 209 2.13 25.51 -9.92
CA LEU A 209 2.04 26.42 -11.06
C LEU A 209 2.46 27.83 -10.61
N PRO A 210 3.42 28.49 -11.29
CA PRO A 210 3.80 29.85 -10.95
C PRO A 210 2.59 30.79 -11.01
N VAL A 211 2.41 31.59 -9.96
CA VAL A 211 1.35 32.59 -9.91
C VAL A 211 1.69 33.74 -10.84
N ASN A 212 0.74 34.12 -11.69
CA ASN A 212 0.82 35.31 -12.53
C ASN A 212 -0.49 36.09 -12.40
N LEU A 213 -0.41 37.36 -11.99
CA LEU A 213 -1.57 38.24 -11.80
C LEU A 213 -1.53 39.43 -12.78
N SER A 214 -2.43 39.41 -13.76
CA SER A 214 -2.68 40.51 -14.69
C SER A 214 -4.03 41.17 -14.37
N SER A 215 -4.15 42.50 -14.48
CA SER A 215 -5.44 43.19 -14.47
C SER A 215 -5.89 43.52 -15.89
N LYS A 216 -7.17 43.91 -16.07
CA LYS A 216 -7.69 44.37 -17.37
C LYS A 216 -6.99 45.64 -17.87
N ASP A 217 -6.44 46.44 -16.95
CA ASP A 217 -5.88 47.77 -17.23
C ASP A 217 -4.34 47.81 -17.22
N SER A 218 -3.69 46.76 -16.72
CA SER A 218 -2.22 46.62 -16.72
C SER A 218 -1.83 45.16 -16.85
N ALA A 219 -0.92 44.88 -17.78
CA ALA A 219 -0.38 43.55 -18.04
C ALA A 219 0.34 42.93 -16.82
N THR A 220 0.74 43.73 -15.82
CA THR A 220 1.41 43.24 -14.62
C THR A 220 1.05 44.10 -13.42
N ILE A 221 0.28 43.55 -12.48
CA ILE A 221 -0.01 44.22 -11.19
C ILE A 221 1.22 44.11 -10.27
N VAL A 222 1.81 42.91 -10.24
CA VAL A 222 3.01 42.55 -9.49
C VAL A 222 3.84 41.59 -10.34
N LYS A 223 5.15 41.77 -10.35
CA LYS A 223 6.10 40.86 -10.99
C LYS A 223 6.42 39.73 -10.02
N PHE A 224 6.18 38.49 -10.43
CA PHE A 224 6.56 37.28 -9.70
C PHE A 224 7.80 36.69 -10.37
N ASP A 225 8.75 36.24 -9.56
CA ASP A 225 10.06 35.73 -10.02
C ASP A 225 10.17 34.22 -9.72
N ASP A 226 9.12 33.47 -10.08
CA ASP A 226 8.95 32.04 -9.76
C ASP A 226 9.17 31.73 -8.27
N ASP A 227 8.66 32.62 -7.41
CA ASP A 227 8.79 32.56 -5.94
C ASP A 227 7.45 32.30 -5.23
N VAL A 228 6.35 32.35 -5.98
CA VAL A 228 4.99 32.09 -5.50
C VAL A 228 4.29 31.13 -6.47
N TYR A 229 3.70 30.07 -5.92
CA TYR A 229 3.09 28.98 -6.68
C TYR A 229 1.68 28.66 -6.16
N THR A 230 0.81 28.21 -7.06
CA THR A 230 -0.45 27.54 -6.73
C THR A 230 -0.20 26.03 -6.69
N PRO A 231 -0.22 25.40 -5.50
CA PRO A 231 -0.19 23.94 -5.39
C PRO A 231 -1.51 23.36 -5.88
N THR A 232 -1.46 22.33 -6.71
CA THR A 232 -2.64 21.56 -7.11
C THR A 232 -2.33 20.07 -7.22
N ASP A 233 -3.19 19.28 -6.62
CA ASP A 233 -3.23 17.82 -6.70
C ASP A 233 -4.15 17.32 -7.82
N GLU A 234 -5.02 18.18 -8.36
CA GLU A 234 -5.95 17.85 -9.43
C GLU A 234 -5.98 18.90 -10.58
N PRO A 235 -6.03 18.47 -11.86
CA PRO A 235 -5.60 17.15 -12.32
C PRO A 235 -4.08 16.99 -12.14
N HIS A 236 -3.61 15.76 -12.00
CA HIS A 236 -2.18 15.43 -12.01
C HIS A 236 -1.83 14.46 -13.14
N GLY A 237 -0.60 14.57 -13.65
CA GLY A 237 -0.06 13.52 -14.51
C GLY A 237 0.29 12.28 -13.69
N THR A 238 -0.03 11.09 -14.17
CA THR A 238 0.35 9.83 -13.49
C THR A 238 1.50 9.17 -14.25
N ILE A 239 2.60 8.91 -13.55
CA ILE A 239 3.75 8.19 -14.09
C ILE A 239 3.86 6.85 -13.36
N GLU A 240 3.85 5.77 -14.12
CA GLU A 240 4.02 4.41 -13.60
C GLU A 240 5.13 3.70 -14.35
N ALA A 241 5.93 2.95 -13.60
CA ALA A 241 6.93 2.08 -14.18
C ALA A 241 6.98 0.77 -13.40
N SER A 242 7.13 -0.33 -14.13
CA SER A 242 7.40 -1.65 -13.56
C SER A 242 8.70 -2.18 -14.14
N LEU A 243 9.61 -2.58 -13.27
CA LEU A 243 10.85 -3.24 -13.65
C LEU A 243 10.83 -4.65 -13.08
N SER A 244 11.10 -5.64 -13.92
CA SER A 244 11.21 -7.04 -13.51
C SER A 244 12.45 -7.68 -14.11
N ARG A 245 12.98 -8.69 -13.41
CA ARG A 245 14.06 -9.52 -13.95
C ARG A 245 13.47 -10.55 -14.91
N LEU A 246 14.13 -10.78 -16.05
CA LEU A 246 13.77 -11.87 -16.97
C LEU A 246 13.87 -13.26 -16.32
N ARG A 247 14.76 -13.42 -15.32
CA ARG A 247 14.89 -14.62 -14.49
C ARG A 247 15.12 -14.20 -13.03
N SER A 248 14.40 -14.83 -12.10
CA SER A 248 14.60 -14.62 -10.66
C SER A 248 15.98 -15.15 -10.23
N LYS A 249 16.57 -14.59 -9.16
CA LYS A 249 17.87 -15.02 -8.63
C LYS A 249 17.79 -16.28 -7.73
N MET A 250 16.66 -16.98 -7.77
CA MET A 250 16.46 -18.29 -7.13
C MET A 250 15.98 -19.30 -8.16
#